data_AF-A0A538DU77-F1
#
_entry.id   AF-A0A538DU77-F1
#
_cell.length_a   1.000
_cell.length_b   1.000
_cell.length_c   1.000
_cell.angle_alpha   90.00
_cell.angle_beta   90.00
_cell.angle_gamma   90.00
#
_symmetry.space_group_name_H-M   'P 1'
#
loop_
_entity.id
_entity.type
_entity.pdbx_description
1 polymer ?
#
loop_
_entity_poly.entity_id
_entity_poly.type
_entity_poly.pdbx_seq_one_letter_code
_entity_poly.pdbx_strand_id
1 'polypeptide(L)' 'LVDAGLVLAGTFQEGRLVEIVELPDHPWFVASQFHPEFKSRPTRPAPLFREFVGAALARARARFGVDAVPVQSLS' A
#
# COMPACT_ATOMS: atom_id res chain seq x y z
N LEU A 1 -7.99 2.64 19.78
CA LEU A 1 -7.24 2.12 18.61
C LEU A 1 -6.16 3.11 18.16
N VAL A 2 -6.47 4.41 18.06
CA VAL A 2 -5.45 5.44 17.78
C VAL A 2 -4.35 5.44 18.85
N ASP A 3 -4.72 5.40 20.13
CA ASP A 3 -3.76 5.28 21.23
C ASP A 3 -2.95 3.96 21.22
N ALA A 4 -3.35 3.00 20.39
CA ALA A 4 -2.64 1.73 20.17
C ALA A 4 -1.82 1.72 18.88
N GLY A 5 -1.62 2.88 18.23
CA GLY A 5 -0.75 3.05 17.06
C GLY A 5 -1.45 3.05 15.70
N LEU A 6 -2.77 2.91 15.64
CA LEU A 6 -3.52 3.00 14.39
C LEU A 6 -3.66 4.47 13.93
N VAL A 7 -3.38 4.76 12.67
CA VAL A 7 -3.51 6.10 12.09
C VAL A 7 -4.80 6.22 11.28
N LEU A 8 -5.54 7.30 11.49
CA LEU A 8 -6.71 7.67 10.66
C LEU A 8 -6.22 8.46 9.44
N ALA A 9 -5.95 7.77 8.33
CA ALA A 9 -5.33 8.36 7.14
C ALA A 9 -6.35 9.01 6.18
N GLY A 10 -7.63 8.68 6.31
CA GLY A 10 -8.69 9.25 5.48
C GLY A 10 -10.02 9.27 6.22
N THR A 11 -10.67 10.43 6.22
CA THR A 11 -11.98 10.62 6.85
C THR A 11 -12.95 11.32 5.90
N PHE A 12 -14.24 11.04 6.06
CA PHE A 12 -15.34 11.65 5.32
C PHE A 12 -16.31 12.37 6.27
N GLN A 13 -17.15 13.25 5.73
CA GLN A 13 -18.14 14.04 6.48
C GLN A 13 -17.56 14.77 7.70
N GLU A 14 -16.45 15.49 7.49
CA GLU A 14 -15.76 16.28 8.53
C GLU A 14 -15.28 15.43 9.71
N GLY A 15 -14.78 14.23 9.43
CA GLY A 15 -14.22 13.35 10.45
C GLY A 15 -15.21 12.38 11.10
N ARG A 16 -16.49 12.41 10.70
CA ARG A 16 -17.53 11.53 11.26
C ARG A 16 -17.43 10.08 10.80
N LEU A 17 -16.85 9.84 9.62
CA LEU A 17 -16.64 8.52 9.08
C LEU A 17 -15.17 8.31 8.75
N VAL A 18 -14.58 7.23 9.27
CA VAL A 18 -13.22 6.82 8.91
C VAL A 18 -13.30 5.96 7.66
N GLU A 19 -12.60 6.37 6.61
CA GLU A 19 -12.57 5.71 5.30
C GLU A 19 -11.29 4.91 5.10
N ILE A 20 -10.17 5.39 5.66
CA ILE A 20 -8.84 4.79 5.49
C ILE A 20 -8.11 4.78 6.83
N VAL A 21 -7.49 3.65 7.15
CA VAL A 21 -6.57 3.50 8.28
C VAL A 21 -5.25 2.86 7.88
N GLU A 22 -4.20 3.22 8.59
CA GLU A 22 -2.84 2.71 8.41
C GLU A 22 -2.23 2.24 9.73
N LEU A 23 -1.27 1.33 9.68
CA LEU A 23 -0.49 0.87 10.84
C LEU A 23 1.01 1.06 10.54
N PRO A 24 1.63 2.15 11.06
CA PRO A 24 3.00 2.54 10.69
C PRO A 24 4.08 1.49 10.97
N ASP A 25 3.92 0.69 12.03
CA ASP A 25 4.89 -0.36 12.41
C ASP A 25 4.77 -1.65 11.57
N HIS A 26 3.91 -1.65 10.55
CA HIS A 26 3.79 -2.75 9.59
C HIS A 26 4.41 -2.35 8.24
N PRO A 27 5.18 -3.24 7.57
CA PRO A 27 5.90 -2.92 6.33
C PRO A 27 5.01 -2.39 5.19
N TRP A 28 3.73 -2.76 5.18
CA TRP A 28 2.70 -2.17 4.35
C TRP A 28 1.34 -2.53 4.94
N PHE A 29 0.61 -1.57 5.52
CA PHE A 29 -0.74 -1.80 6.04
C PHE A 29 -1.61 -0.60 5.73
N VAL A 30 -2.56 -0.80 4.82
CA VAL A 30 -3.59 0.18 4.47
C VAL A 30 -4.91 -0.58 4.36
N ALA A 31 -5.93 -0.11 5.07
CA ALA A 31 -7.29 -0.64 4.96
C ALA A 31 -8.25 0.49 4.55
N SER A 32 -9.11 0.23 3.58
CA SER A 32 -10.10 1.17 3.06
C SER A 32 -11.51 0.61 3.14
N GLN A 33 -12.51 1.47 3.37
CA GLN A 33 -13.92 1.06 3.31
C GLN A 33 -14.43 1.00 1.86
N PHE A 34 -13.97 1.89 0.98
CA PHE A 34 -14.39 1.91 -0.42
C PHE A 34 -13.82 0.75 -1.24
N HIS A 35 -14.38 0.55 -2.43
CA HIS A 35 -14.04 -0.53 -3.37
C HIS A 35 -13.13 -0.04 -4.53
N PRO A 36 -11.80 -0.04 -4.37
CA PRO A 36 -10.87 0.38 -5.43
C PRO A 36 -10.90 -0.54 -6.67
N GLU A 37 -11.42 -1.76 -6.55
CA GLU A 37 -11.58 -2.76 -7.62
C GLU A 37 -12.34 -2.19 -8.81
N PHE A 38 -13.44 -1.48 -8.55
CA PHE A 38 -14.29 -0.96 -9.63
C PHE A 38 -13.62 0.13 -10.47
N LYS A 39 -12.58 0.78 -9.93
CA LYS A 39 -11.81 1.84 -10.62
C LYS A 39 -10.48 1.34 -11.20
N SER A 40 -10.09 0.11 -10.91
CA SER A 40 -8.86 -0.51 -11.44
C SER A 40 -9.04 -0.92 -12.90
N ARG A 41 -8.01 -0.74 -13.73
CA ARG A 41 -7.98 -1.15 -15.14
C ARG A 41 -6.64 -1.85 -15.44
N PRO A 42 -6.56 -2.75 -16.43
CA PRO A 42 -5.31 -3.43 -16.77
C PRO A 42 -4.14 -2.47 -17.06
N THR A 43 -4.39 -1.37 -17.77
CA THR A 43 -3.37 -0.36 -18.12
C THR A 43 -3.22 0.74 -17.06
N ARG A 44 -4.10 0.77 -16.07
CA ARG A 44 -4.12 1.78 -15.00
C ARG A 44 -4.64 1.14 -13.71
N PRO A 45 -3.82 0.29 -13.06
CA PRO A 45 -4.22 -0.36 -11.82
C PRO A 45 -4.51 0.68 -10.74
N ALA A 46 -5.49 0.40 -9.87
CA ALA A 46 -5.75 1.25 -8.72
C ALA A 46 -4.48 1.38 -7.86
N PRO A 47 -4.13 2.59 -7.36
CA PRO A 47 -2.90 2.80 -6.60
C PRO A 47 -2.75 1.84 -5.43
N LEU A 48 -3.82 1.57 -4.66
CA LEU A 48 -3.77 0.65 -3.52
C LEU A 48 -3.21 -0.73 -3.89
N PHE A 49 -3.65 -1.31 -5.02
CA PHE A 49 -3.16 -2.62 -5.47
C PHE A 49 -1.76 -2.55 -6.06
N ARG A 50 -1.48 -1.53 -6.87
CA ARG A 50 -0.15 -1.33 -7.47
C ARG A 50 0.92 -1.23 -6.38
N GLU A 51 0.67 -0.40 -5.36
CA GLU A 51 1.60 -0.19 -4.27
C GLU A 51 1.71 -1.42 -3.35
N PHE A 52 0.62 -2.15 -3.12
CA PHE A 52 0.67 -3.42 -2.38
C PHE A 52 1.65 -4.41 -3.02
N VAL A 53 1.52 -4.63 -4.34
CA VAL A 53 2.41 -5.53 -5.09
C VAL A 53 3.86 -5.04 -5.04
N GLY A 54 4.07 -3.72 -5.18
CA GLY A 54 5.40 -3.12 -5.06
C GLY A 54 6.04 -3.36 -3.69
N ALA A 55 5.29 -3.14 -2.61
CA ALA A 55 5.74 -3.39 -1.24
C ALA A 55 6.00 -4.88 -0.97
N ALA A 56 5.14 -5.77 -1.49
CA ALA A 56 5.35 -7.22 -1.40
C ALA A 56 6.63 -7.65 -2.11
N LEU A 57 6.91 -7.11 -3.31
CA LEU A 57 8.14 -7.37 -4.05
C LEU A 57 9.37 -6.85 -3.29
N ALA A 58 9.33 -5.63 -2.75
CA ALA A 58 10.41 -5.07 -1.96
C ALA A 58 10.70 -5.94 -0.72
N ARG A 59 9.65 -6.37 -0.01
CA ARG A 59 9.77 -7.28 1.13
C ARG A 59 10.34 -8.63 0.76
N ALA A 60 9.95 -9.19 -0.40
CA ALA A 60 10.49 -10.44 -0.90
C ALA A 60 12.00 -10.30 -1.22
N ARG A 61 12.41 -9.23 -1.91
CA ARG A 61 13.82 -8.94 -2.20
C ARG A 61 14.66 -8.85 -0.93
N ALA A 62 14.19 -8.07 0.05
CA ALA A 62 14.85 -7.93 1.34
C ALA A 62 14.96 -9.26 2.10
N ARG A 63 13.94 -10.12 2.01
CA ARG A 63 13.96 -11.45 2.64
C ARG A 63 15.00 -12.39 2.01
N PHE A 64 15.16 -12.32 0.70
CA PHE A 64 16.02 -13.23 -0.06
C PHE A 64 17.41 -12.63 -0.38
N GLY A 65 17.72 -11.43 0.13
CA GLY A 65 19.02 -10.77 -0.08
C GLY A 65 19.30 -10.44 -1.55
N VAL A 66 18.24 -10.25 -2.36
CA VAL A 66 18.37 -10.00 -3.80
C VAL A 66 18.34 -8.49 -4.04
N ASP A 67 19.45 -7.83 -3.75
CA ASP A 67 19.62 -6.42 -4.09
C ASP A 67 20.16 -6.27 -5.52
N ALA A 68 19.30 -5.67 -6.36
CA ALA A 68 19.56 -4.91 -7.58
C ALA A 68 20.57 -5.46 -8.59
N VAL A 69 20.10 -6.26 -9.56
CA VAL A 69 20.69 -6.17 -10.91
C VAL A 69 20.18 -4.85 -11.51
N PRO A 70 21.07 -3.88 -11.83
CA PRO A 70 20.65 -2.65 -12.47
C PRO A 70 20.05 -2.99 -13.84
N VAL A 71 18.93 -2.35 -14.19
CA VAL A 71 18.30 -2.45 -15.53
C VAL A 71 19.20 -1.95 -16.67
N GLN A 72 20.42 -1.52 -16.38
CA GLN A 72 21.43 -1.06 -17.32
C GLN A 72 22.36 -2.18 -17.81
N SER A 73 22.18 -3.44 -17.39
CA SER A 73 23.05 -4.56 -17.81
C SER A 73 22.52 -5.36 -19.01
N LEU A 74 21.52 -4.87 -19.73
CA LEU A 74 21.08 -5.45 -21.00
C LEU A 74 21.53 -4.52 -22.12
N SER A 75 22.81 -4.68 -22.50
CA SER A 75 23.32 -4.30 -23.82
C SER A 75 22.94 -5.34 -24.86
#